data_AF-A0A7X6ZZ65-F1
#
_entry.id   AF-A0A7X6ZZ65-F1
#
_cell.length_a   1.000
_cell.length_b   1.000
_cell.length_c   1.000
_cell.angle_alpha   90.00
_cell.angle_beta   90.00
_cell.angle_gamma   90.00
#
_symmetry.space_group_name_H-M   'P 1'
#
loop_
_entity.id
_entity.type
_entity.pdbx_description
1 polymer ?
#
loop_
_entity_poly.entity_id
_entity_poly.type
_entity_poly.pdbx_seq_one_letter_code
_entity_poly.pdbx_strand_id
1 'polypeptide(L)' 'CNSKIIDNKYNIDHYIPISKGGEHTIDNLVISCEKCNKQKHAKDPYEFALTKGRLL' A
#
# COMPACT_ATOMS: atom_id res chain seq x y z
N CYS A 1 8.33 -0.58 -0.04
CA CYS A 1 9.60 -0.86 -0.76
C CYS A 1 10.84 -0.70 0.13
N ASN A 2 10.69 -0.58 1.46
CA ASN A 2 11.78 -0.37 2.42
C ASN A 2 12.57 0.94 2.19
N SER A 3 12.06 1.88 1.39
CA SER A 3 12.62 3.22 1.30
C SER A 3 12.41 3.93 2.63
N LYS A 4 13.46 4.61 3.12
CA LYS A 4 13.32 5.53 4.26
C LYS A 4 12.31 6.62 3.92
N ILE A 5 11.41 6.90 4.86
CA ILE A 5 10.51 8.05 4.81
C ILE A 5 11.21 9.20 5.53
N ILE A 6 11.25 10.38 4.90
CA ILE A 6 11.90 11.59 5.42
C ILE A 6 10.85 12.72 5.43
N ASP A 7 10.85 13.56 6.46
CA ASP A 7 10.03 14.78 6.57
C ASP A 7 8.54 14.58 6.24
N ASN A 8 7.92 13.56 6.84
CA ASN A 8 6.49 13.23 6.65
C ASN A 8 6.08 12.93 5.19
N LYS A 9 7.02 12.59 4.30
CA LYS A 9 6.71 12.20 2.91
C LYS A 9 6.19 10.76 2.81
N TYR A 10 5.03 10.51 3.42
CA TYR A 10 4.31 9.25 3.33
C TYR A 10 2.82 9.46 3.04
N ASN A 11 2.16 8.39 2.66
CA ASN A 11 0.72 8.31 2.53
C ASN A 11 0.21 7.29 3.53
N ILE A 12 -0.98 7.56 4.06
CA ILE A 12 -1.78 6.56 4.76
C ILE A 12 -2.60 5.85 3.69
N ASP A 13 -2.33 4.57 3.48
CA ASP A 13 -2.94 3.75 2.44
C ASP A 13 -3.73 2.60 3.07
N HIS A 14 -4.81 2.18 2.42
CA HIS A 14 -5.58 1.03 2.85
C HIS A 14 -4.89 -0.26 2.37
N TYR A 15 -4.52 -1.14 3.29
CA TYR A 15 -3.87 -2.42 2.97
C TYR A 15 -4.74 -3.25 2.01
N ILE A 16 -6.01 -3.45 2.37
CA ILE A 16 -7.08 -3.88 1.48
C ILE A 16 -7.81 -2.65 0.97
N PRO A 17 -7.86 -2.38 -0.35
CA PRO A 17 -8.59 -1.25 -0.91
C PRO A 17 -10.08 -1.27 -0.54
N ILE A 18 -10.66 -0.10 -0.27
CA ILE A 18 -12.11 0.05 0.01
C ILE A 18 -12.95 -0.53 -1.13
N SER A 19 -12.54 -0.30 -2.39
CA SER A 19 -13.21 -0.85 -3.58
C SER A 19 -13.21 -2.38 -3.67
N LYS A 20 -12.42 -3.05 -2.82
CA LYS A 20 -12.34 -4.51 -2.69
C LYS A 20 -12.86 -5.01 -1.33
N GLY A 21 -13.61 -4.18 -0.61
CA GLY A 21 -14.21 -4.54 0.69
C GLY A 21 -13.31 -4.27 1.90
N GLY A 22 -12.22 -3.50 1.75
CA GLY A 22 -11.41 -3.06 2.89
C GLY A 22 -12.13 -2.02 3.75
N GLU A 23 -11.99 -2.14 5.07
CA GLU A 23 -12.64 -1.25 6.03
C GLU A 23 -11.78 -0.03 6.39
N HIS A 24 -12.42 1.03 6.91
CA HIS A 24 -11.73 2.20 7.46
C HIS A 24 -11.35 1.97 8.93
N THR A 25 -10.46 1.01 9.18
CA THR A 25 -9.98 0.63 10.52
C THR A 25 -8.47 0.82 10.62
N ILE A 26 -7.96 1.05 11.83
CA ILE A 26 -6.52 1.23 12.08
C ILE A 26 -5.72 0.03 11.55
N ASP A 27 -6.25 -1.19 11.70
CA ASP A 27 -5.60 -2.42 11.23
C ASP A 27 -5.49 -2.52 9.71
N ASN A 28 -6.36 -1.81 8.97
CA ASN A 28 -6.31 -1.74 7.52
C ASN A 28 -5.51 -0.53 7.00
N LEU A 29 -4.97 0.33 7.86
CA LEU A 29 -4.18 1.49 7.44
C LEU A 29 -2.68 1.20 7.56
N VAL A 30 -1.95 1.48 6.48
CA VAL A 30 -0.49 1.29 6.41
C VAL A 30 0.21 2.54 5.90
N ILE A 31 1.48 2.71 6.30
CA ILE A 31 2.34 3.78 5.79
C ILE A 31 2.97 3.33 4.47
N SER A 32 2.83 4.15 3.42
CA SER A 32 3.45 3.91 2.12
C SER A 32 4.16 5.15 1.59
N CYS A 33 5.26 4.97 0.85
CA CYS A 33 5.85 6.09 0.11
C CYS A 33 4.97 6.43 -1.10
N GLU A 34 5.03 7.67 -1.58
CA GLU A 34 4.20 8.16 -2.69
C GLU A 34 4.27 7.28 -3.95
N LYS A 35 5.47 6.82 -4.32
CA LYS A 35 5.67 5.94 -5.47
C LYS A 35 4.97 4.59 -5.28
N CYS A 36 5.08 3.97 -4.11
CA CYS A 36 4.41 2.70 -3.83
C CYS A 36 2.89 2.89 -3.81
N ASN A 37 2.39 3.95 -3.16
CA ASN A 37 0.96 4.26 -3.11
C ASN A 37 0.35 4.37 -4.50
N LYS A 38 0.95 5.22 -5.36
CA LYS A 38 0.51 5.43 -6.74
C LYS A 38 0.55 4.14 -7.58
N GLN A 39 1.56 3.30 -7.38
CA GLN A 39 1.69 2.04 -8.10
C GLN A 39 0.75 0.93 -7.60
N LYS A 40 0.43 0.94 -6.30
CA LYS A 40 -0.55 0.03 -5.70
C LYS A 40 -1.94 0.36 -6.23
N HIS A 41 -2.34 1.63 -6.23
CA HIS A 41 -3.68 2.03 -6.67
C HIS A 41 -4.75 1.19 -5.95
N ALA A 42 -5.68 0.60 -6.69
CA ALA A 42 -6.75 -0.28 -6.20
C ALA A 42 -6.35 -1.78 -6.14
N LYS A 43 -5.05 -2.10 -6.22
CA LYS A 43 -4.58 -3.48 -6.09
C LYS A 43 -4.63 -3.92 -4.64
N ASP A 44 -5.03 -5.17 -4.43
CA ASP A 44 -4.87 -5.81 -3.14
C ASP A 44 -3.38 -6.17 -2.89
N PRO A 45 -3.00 -6.57 -1.66
CA PRO A 45 -1.61 -6.86 -1.33
C PRO A 45 -0.98 -7.94 -2.19
N TYR A 46 -1.76 -8.96 -2.59
CA TYR A 46 -1.28 -10.07 -3.40
C TYR A 46 -0.96 -9.60 -4.83
N GLU A 47 -1.92 -8.92 -5.47
CA GLU A 47 -1.72 -8.33 -6.80
C GLU A 47 -0.53 -7.36 -6.81
N PHE A 48 -0.42 -6.50 -5.81
CA PHE A 48 0.68 -5.55 -5.73
C PHE A 48 2.03 -6.27 -5.55
N ALA A 49 2.11 -7.28 -4.68
CA ALA A 49 3.32 -8.07 -4.48
C ALA A 49 3.75 -8.81 -5.76
N LEU A 50 2.80 -9.32 -6.54
CA LEU A 50 3.05 -9.92 -7.85
C LEU A 50 3.71 -8.92 -8.81
N THR A 51 3.20 -7.68 -8.89
CA THR A 51 3.82 -6.62 -9.72
C THR A 51 5.22 -6.20 -9.28
N LYS A 52 5.64 -6.62 -8.07
CA LYS A 52 6.95 -6.34 -7.49
C LYS A 52 7.91 -7.51 -7.54
N GLY A 53 7.50 -8.67 -8.04
CA GLY A 53 8.31 -9.89 -7.97
C GLY A 53 8.67 -10.25 -6.52
N ARG A 54 7.69 -10.09 -5.61
CA ARG A 54 7.84 -10.40 -4.17
C ARG A 54 7.13 -11.68 -3.75
N LEU A 55 6.50 -12.33 -4.72
CA LEU A 55 5.95 -13.67 -4.63
C LEU A 55 6.83 -14.47 -5.59
N LEU A 56 7.43 -15.57 -5.13
CA LEU A 56 8.57 -16.31 -5.71
C LEU A 56 9.94 -15.89 -5.13
#